data_AF-A0A523XV60-F1
#
_entry.id   AF-A0A523XV60-F1
#
_cell.length_a   1.000
_cell.length_b   1.000
_cell.length_c   1.000
_cell.angle_alpha   90.00
_cell.angle_beta   90.00
_cell.angle_gamma   90.00
#
_symmetry.space_group_name_H-M   'P 1'
#
loop_
_entity.id
_entity.type
_entity.pdbx_description
1 polymer ?
#
loop_
_entity_poly.entity_id
_entity_poly.type
_entity_poly.pdbx_seq_one_letter_code
_entity_poly.pdbx_strand_id
1 'polypeptide(L)' 'GLMLPCNVIVQERGEGAVEVSAVDPVASMQAVDNQKLREVAGEVREKLRAVIDRL' A
#
# COMPACT_ATOMS: atom_id res chain seq x y z
N GLY A 1 3.76 -0.71 -15.91
CA GLY A 1 4.53 -0.33 -14.72
C GLY A 1 4.93 -1.59 -14.00
N LEU A 2 6.22 -1.78 -13.73
CA LEU A 2 6.70 -2.99 -13.03
C LEU A 2 6.29 -3.02 -11.55
N MET A 3 6.06 -1.84 -10.96
CA MET A 3 5.72 -1.65 -9.53
C MET A 3 4.26 -1.21 -9.31
N LEU A 4 3.39 -1.44 -10.30
CA LEU A 4 1.95 -1.14 -10.25
C LEU A 4 1.19 -2.42 -10.60
N PRO A 5 0.03 -2.71 -9.98
CA PRO A 5 -0.76 -1.86 -9.08
C PRO A 5 -0.34 -1.89 -7.59
N CYS A 6 -0.95 -1.04 -6.76
CA CYS A 6 -0.87 -1.16 -5.30
C CYS A 6 -1.71 -2.35 -4.83
N ASN A 7 -1.04 -3.41 -4.39
CA ASN A 7 -1.70 -4.64 -3.98
C ASN A 7 -2.20 -4.57 -2.53
N VAL A 8 -3.36 -5.20 -2.29
CA VAL A 8 -3.94 -5.41 -0.97
C VAL A 8 -4.20 -6.90 -0.81
N ILE A 9 -3.85 -7.45 0.36
CA ILE A 9 -4.06 -8.85 0.73
C ILE A 9 -5.08 -8.86 1.87
N VAL A 10 -6.12 -9.67 1.72
CA VAL A 10 -7.15 -9.92 2.73
C VAL A 10 -7.12 -11.41 3.06
N GLN A 11 -6.92 -11.75 4.33
CA GLN A 11 -6.78 -13.14 4.75
C GLN A 11 -7.39 -13.37 6.14
N GLU A 12 -7.92 -14.57 6.37
CA GLU A 12 -8.40 -14.99 7.69
C GLU A 12 -7.22 -15.56 8.50
N ARG A 13 -7.05 -15.09 9.75
CA ARG A 13 -6.03 -15.60 10.70
C ARG A 13 -6.60 -16.51 11.77
N GLY A 14 -7.71 -17.19 11.46
CA GLY A 14 -8.43 -18.07 12.36
C GLY A 14 -9.43 -17.33 13.24
N GLU A 15 -10.36 -18.09 13.83
CA GLU A 15 -11.40 -17.58 14.75
C GLU A 15 -12.25 -16.43 14.18
N GLY A 16 -12.38 -16.35 12.85
CA GLY A 16 -13.12 -15.27 12.18
C GLY A 16 -12.39 -13.92 12.16
N ALA A 17 -11.13 -13.85 12.60
CA ALA A 17 -10.32 -12.64 12.51
C ALA A 17 -9.82 -12.43 11.07
N VAL A 18 -10.16 -11.28 10.49
CA VAL A 18 -9.70 -10.88 9.16
C VAL A 18 -8.54 -9.90 9.29
N GLU A 19 -7.43 -10.19 8.62
CA GLU A 19 -6.32 -9.27 8.45
C GLU A 19 -6.32 -8.66 7.05
N VAL A 20 -6.14 -7.35 6.99
CA VAL A 20 -5.97 -6.59 5.74
C VAL A 20 -4.57 -5.97 5.72
N SER A 21 -3.77 -6.32 4.72
CA SER A 21 -2.43 -5.78 4.50
C SER A 21 -2.35 -5.08 3.15
N ALA A 22 -1.78 -3.87 3.09
CA ALA A 22 -1.52 -3.17 1.84
C ALA A 22 -0.02 -2.99 1.62
N VAL A 23 0.41 -3.01 0.36
CA VAL A 23 1.80 -2.71 0.00
C VAL A 23 2.13 -1.24 0.28
N ASP A 24 3.33 -0.94 0.77
CA ASP A 24 3.81 0.44 0.88
C ASP A 24 4.34 0.92 -0.49
N PRO A 25 3.65 1.86 -1.16
CA PRO A 25 4.07 2.35 -2.47
C PRO A 25 5.43 3.07 -2.43
N VAL A 26 5.83 3.67 -1.30
CA VAL A 26 7.13 4.34 -1.18
C VAL A 26 8.26 3.31 -1.16
N ALA A 27 8.09 2.23 -0.41
CA ALA A 27 9.05 1.13 -0.38
C ALA A 27 9.13 0.41 -1.74
N SER A 28 7.99 0.14 -2.37
CA SER A 28 7.93 -0.52 -3.69
C SER A 28 8.56 0.31 -4.81
N MET A 29 8.55 1.64 -4.70
CA MET A 29 9.11 2.53 -5.71
C MET A 29 10.50 3.06 -5.37
N GLN A 30 11.08 2.68 -4.21
CA GLN A 30 12.41 3.16 -3.77
C GLN A 30 13.53 2.84 -4.78
N ALA A 31 13.42 1.73 -5.52
CA ALA A 31 14.37 1.36 -6.57
C ALA A 31 14.33 2.31 -7.79
N VAL A 32 13.29 3.13 -7.91
CA VAL A 32 13.13 4.12 -8.97
C VAL A 32 13.54 5.47 -8.38
N ASP A 33 14.78 5.90 -8.66
CA ASP A 33 15.32 7.18 -8.17
C ASP A 33 14.67 8.39 -8.88
N ASN A 34 13.40 8.62 -8.57
CA ASN A 34 12.59 9.69 -9.13
C ASN A 34 11.88 10.42 -8.00
N GLN A 35 12.26 11.68 -7.78
CA GLN A 35 11.72 12.50 -6.69
C GLN A 35 10.22 12.79 -6.86
N LYS A 36 9.75 13.06 -8.08
CA LYS A 36 8.32 13.28 -8.35
C LYS A 36 7.50 12.03 -8.07
N LEU A 37 8.07 10.85 -8.32
CA LEU A 37 7.41 9.59 -8.01
C LEU A 37 7.29 9.35 -6.50
N ARG A 38 8.30 9.76 -5.72
CA ARG A 38 8.26 9.68 -4.25
C ARG A 38 7.13 10.53 -3.65
N GLU A 39 6.91 11.72 -4.18
CA GLU A 39 5.79 12.59 -3.76
C GLU A 39 4.44 11.91 -4.00
N VAL A 40 4.22 11.40 -5.23
CA VAL A 40 3.00 10.68 -5.59
C VAL A 40 2.82 9.40 -4.75
N ALA A 41 3.89 8.63 -4.53
CA ALA A 41 3.85 7.44 -3.69
C ALA A 41 3.47 7.78 -2.23
N GLY A 42 3.93 8.91 -1.71
CA GLY A 42 3.51 9.44 -0.41
C GLY A 42 2.01 9.71 -0.36
N GLU A 43 1.45 10.40 -1.36
CA GLU A 43 -0.01 10.64 -1.43
C GLU A 43 -0.82 9.34 -1.49
N VAL A 44 -0.35 8.35 -2.25
CA VAL A 44 -1.02 7.05 -2.37
C VAL A 44 -0.99 6.29 -1.03
N ARG A 45 0.13 6.36 -0.30
CA ARG A 45 0.25 5.74 1.03
C ARG A 45 -0.77 6.32 2.01
N GLU A 46 -0.90 7.65 2.05
CA GLU A 46 -1.89 8.28 2.94
C GLU A 46 -3.32 7.92 2.56
N LYS A 47 -3.63 7.80 1.26
CA LYS A 47 -4.94 7.34 0.80
C LYS A 47 -5.23 5.89 1.19
N LEU A 48 -4.26 4.99 1.01
CA LEU A 48 -4.40 3.57 1.40
C LEU A 48 -4.59 3.44 2.91
N ARG A 49 -3.82 4.19 3.70
CA ARG A 49 -3.96 4.24 5.15
C ARG A 49 -5.35 4.72 5.57
N ALA A 50 -5.86 5.80 4.96
CA ALA A 50 -7.18 6.32 5.27
C ALA A 50 -8.33 5.34 4.95
N VAL A 51 -8.14 4.41 4.01
CA VAL A 51 -9.10 3.33 3.74
C VAL A 51 -9.02 2.26 4.82
N ILE A 52 -7.81 1.84 5.20
CA ILE A 52 -7.60 0.80 6.22
C ILE A 52 -8.10 1.27 7.59
N ASP A 53 -7.85 2.54 7.96
CA ASP A 53 -8.27 3.13 9.23
C ASP A 53 -9.82 3.26 9.37
N ARG A 54 -10.58 2.98 8.31
CA ARG A 54 -12.06 3.02 8.27
C ARG A 54 -12.72 1.65 8.26
N LEU A 55 -11.94 0.57 8.30
CA LEU A 55 -12.42 -0.82 8.39
C LEU A 55 -12.72 -1.19 9.84
#